data_AF-A0A9W3AM82-F1
#
_entry.id   AF-A0A9W3AM82-F1
#
_cell.length_a   1.000
_cell.length_b   1.000
_cell.length_c   1.000
_cell.angle_alpha   90.00
_cell.angle_beta   90.00
_cell.angle_gamma   90.00
#
_symmetry.space_group_name_H-M   'P 1'
#
loop_
_entity.id
_entity.type
_entity.pdbx_description
1 polymer ?
#
loop_
_entity_poly.entity_id
_entity_poly.type
_entity_poly.pdbx_seq_one_letter_code
_entity_poly.pdbx_strand_id
1 'polypeptide(L)'
;MAAFFYEYKYTHPKVLPSYDRFQLDNYGEVCEYKKRINNVTRVYEQCPIVMVGRNVIYYDDEISIAEKVKYIKKNGYAGLELLDMTADDFTGNCGKGKFPLMKAVLAECGKP
;
A
#
# COMPACT_ATOMS: atom_id res chain seq x y z
N MET A 1 10.38 -3.48 -4.92
CA MET A 1 9.71 -2.19 -4.67
C MET A 1 9.12 -2.29 -3.28
N ALA A 2 9.86 -1.81 -2.28
CA ALA A 2 9.38 -1.81 -0.91
C ALA A 2 8.25 -0.79 -0.79
N ALA A 3 7.17 -1.16 -0.10
CA ALA A 3 6.15 -0.23 0.34
C ALA A 3 6.76 0.61 1.49
N PHE A 4 7.62 1.56 1.15
CA PHE A 4 8.05 2.57 2.11
C PHE A 4 7.10 3.74 2.04
N PHE A 5 6.47 4.01 3.17
CA PHE A 5 5.54 5.09 3.41
C PHE A 5 6.33 6.40 3.55
N TYR A 6 6.08 7.39 2.70
CA TYR A 6 6.60 8.73 2.89
C TYR A 6 5.43 9.72 2.89
N GLU A 7 5.24 10.41 4.00
CA GLU A 7 4.45 11.65 4.05
C GLU A 7 5.35 12.80 3.58
N TYR A 8 4.95 13.53 2.55
CA TYR A 8 5.69 14.72 2.11
C TYR A 8 5.06 15.98 2.73
N LYS A 9 5.65 16.50 3.81
CA LYS A 9 5.34 17.84 4.32
C LYS A 9 6.42 18.81 3.86
N TYR A 10 6.10 19.63 2.86
CA TYR A 10 7.01 20.66 2.38
C TYR A 10 7.04 21.86 3.34
N THR A 11 7.93 21.81 4.32
CA THR A 11 8.31 22.98 5.12
C THR A 11 9.83 22.96 5.33
N HIS A 12 10.57 23.83 4.65
CA HIS A 12 11.93 24.18 5.09
C HIS A 12 11.80 24.94 6.43
N PRO A 13 12.36 24.42 7.54
CA PRO A 13 13.77 24.61 7.85
C PRO A 13 14.45 23.37 8.50
N LYS A 14 15.74 23.52 8.83
CA LYS A 14 16.78 22.53 9.18
C LYS A 14 16.54 21.71 10.48
N VAL A 15 15.33 21.25 10.73
CA VAL A 15 14.99 20.36 11.84
C VAL A 15 14.13 19.24 11.28
N LEU A 16 14.48 17.97 11.54
CA LEU A 16 13.61 16.84 11.19
C LEU A 16 12.22 17.14 11.77
N PRO A 17 11.16 17.19 10.95
CA PRO A 17 9.83 17.55 11.42
C PRO A 17 9.42 16.59 12.54
N SER A 18 8.97 17.15 13.66
CA SER A 18 8.37 16.34 14.72
C SER A 18 7.16 15.62 14.13
N TYR A 19 7.22 14.28 14.16
CA TYR A 19 6.26 13.37 13.56
C TYR A 19 4.91 13.49 14.28
N ASP A 20 4.02 14.36 13.79
CA ASP A 20 2.61 14.32 14.19
C ASP A 20 2.01 13.04 13.62
N ARG A 21 1.87 12.04 14.50
CA ARG A 21 1.48 10.63 14.26
C ARG A 21 0.21 10.49 13.43
N PHE A 22 0.34 10.48 12.11
CA PHE A 22 -0.63 9.81 11.25
C PHE A 22 0.10 8.74 10.43
N GLN A 23 0.36 7.60 11.07
CA GLN A 23 0.93 6.42 10.45
C GLN A 23 -0.08 5.29 10.55
N LEU A 24 -0.24 4.55 9.46
CA LEU A 24 -0.99 3.30 9.42
C LEU A 24 0.04 2.20 9.17
N ASP A 25 0.08 1.22 10.06
CA ASP A 25 1.17 0.24 10.11
C ASP A 25 0.96 -0.92 9.13
N ASN A 26 -0.27 -1.15 8.69
CA ASN A 26 -0.58 -2.25 7.78
C ASN A 26 -1.81 -1.97 6.90
N TYR A 27 -1.98 -2.81 5.88
CA TYR A 27 -3.10 -2.73 4.94
C TYR A 27 -4.47 -2.86 5.63
N GLY A 28 -4.55 -3.62 6.73
CA GLY A 28 -5.76 -3.73 7.55
C GLY A 28 -6.17 -2.40 8.17
N GLU A 29 -5.22 -1.61 8.68
CA GLU A 29 -5.47 -0.27 9.21
C GLU A 29 -5.89 0.71 8.12
N VAL A 30 -5.32 0.61 6.92
CA VAL A 30 -5.78 1.36 5.75
C VAL A 30 -7.24 1.04 5.44
N CYS A 31 -7.64 -0.24 5.47
CA CYS A 31 -9.03 -0.63 5.28
C CYS A 31 -9.96 -0.07 6.36
N GLU A 32 -9.59 -0.17 7.63
CA GLU A 32 -10.37 0.40 8.74
C GLU A 32 -10.50 1.93 8.62
N TYR A 33 -9.42 2.59 8.23
CA TYR A 33 -9.43 4.02 8.00
C TYR A 33 -10.35 4.40 6.84
N LYS A 34 -10.26 3.67 5.71
CA LYS A 34 -11.13 3.84 4.55
C LYS A 34 -12.61 3.62 4.86
N LYS A 35 -12.97 2.78 5.85
CA LYS A 35 -14.37 2.64 6.28
C LYS A 35 -14.90 3.92 6.97
N ARG A 36 -14.03 4.73 7.54
CA ARG A 36 -14.38 5.97 8.27
C ARG A 36 -14.47 7.20 7.37
N ILE A 37 -13.93 7.12 6.15
CA ILE A 37 -13.84 8.25 5.22
C ILE A 37 -14.40 7.87 3.84
N ASN A 38 -14.95 8.84 3.11
CA ASN A 38 -15.46 8.60 1.75
C ASN A 38 -14.60 9.24 0.65
N ASN A 39 -13.28 9.40 0.87
CA ASN A 39 -12.38 10.09 -0.06
C ASN A 39 -11.18 9.22 -0.46
N VAL A 40 -11.42 8.23 -1.31
CA VAL A 40 -10.38 7.37 -1.89
C VAL A 40 -10.21 7.75 -3.35
N THR A 41 -9.00 8.16 -3.73
CA THR A 41 -8.68 8.46 -5.12
C THR A 41 -7.75 7.37 -5.64
N ARG A 42 -8.16 6.66 -6.69
CA ARG A 42 -7.28 5.75 -7.40
C ARG A 42 -6.74 6.45 -8.65
N VAL A 43 -5.42 6.55 -8.76
CA VAL A 43 -4.79 6.85 -10.04
C VAL A 43 -4.59 5.52 -10.78
N TYR A 44 -5.16 5.40 -11.97
CA TYR A 44 -5.10 4.18 -12.79
C TYR A 44 -3.63 3.78 -13.06
N GLU A 45 -3.32 2.47 -13.08
CA GLU A 45 -1.96 1.90 -13.18
C GLU A 45 -0.97 2.21 -12.02
N GLN A 46 -1.41 2.91 -10.97
CA GLN A 46 -0.56 3.29 -9.84
C GLN A 46 -1.09 2.73 -8.50
N CYS A 47 -0.23 2.80 -7.48
CA CYS A 47 -0.62 2.57 -6.10
C CYS A 47 -1.75 3.55 -5.72
N PRO A 48 -2.85 3.06 -5.11
CA PRO A 48 -3.93 3.93 -4.67
C PRO A 48 -3.46 4.94 -3.61
N ILE A 49 -4.20 6.06 -3.54
CA ILE A 49 -3.99 7.09 -2.52
C ILE A 49 -5.27 7.38 -1.76
N VAL A 50 -5.10 7.68 -0.48
CA VAL A 50 -6.16 8.25 0.35
C VAL A 50 -5.75 9.67 0.72
N MET A 51 -6.64 10.64 0.50
CA MET A 51 -6.41 12.04 0.84
C MET A 51 -7.34 12.47 1.98
N VAL A 52 -6.76 12.95 3.08
CA VAL A 52 -7.52 13.50 4.22
C VAL A 52 -6.93 14.83 4.65
N GLY A 53 -7.68 15.91 4.43
CA GLY A 53 -7.20 17.26 4.66
C GLY A 53 -5.95 17.55 3.82
N ARG A 54 -4.80 17.71 4.47
CA ARG A 54 -3.49 17.91 3.83
C ARG A 54 -2.60 16.66 3.84
N ASN A 55 -3.09 15.55 4.37
CA ASN A 55 -2.34 14.31 4.48
C ASN A 55 -2.68 13.40 3.30
N VAL A 56 -1.66 12.73 2.76
CA VAL A 56 -1.80 11.76 1.67
C VAL A 56 -1.21 10.43 2.15
N ILE A 57 -1.99 9.37 2.02
CA ILE A 57 -1.59 8.01 2.37
C ILE A 57 -1.45 7.22 1.07
N TYR A 58 -0.23 6.77 0.78
CA TYR A 58 0.05 5.84 -0.30
C TYR A 58 0.04 4.43 0.26
N TYR A 59 -0.63 3.51 -0.43
CA TYR A 59 -0.68 2.11 -0.01
C TYR A 59 -0.74 1.18 -1.23
N ASP A 60 -0.46 -0.10 -1.03
CA ASP A 60 -0.73 -1.12 -2.03
C ASP A 60 -2.05 -1.84 -1.74
N ASP A 61 -2.79 -2.16 -2.80
CA ASP A 61 -3.91 -3.09 -2.75
C ASP A 61 -3.72 -4.23 -3.74
N GLU A 62 -4.69 -5.15 -3.81
CA GLU A 62 -4.61 -6.33 -4.67
C GLU A 62 -4.45 -5.96 -6.13
N ILE A 63 -5.03 -4.83 -6.55
CA ILE A 63 -4.93 -4.36 -7.92
C ILE A 63 -3.52 -3.82 -8.18
N SER A 64 -3.00 -2.93 -7.32
CA SER A 64 -1.65 -2.36 -7.56
C SER A 64 -0.54 -3.41 -7.42
N ILE A 65 -0.67 -4.36 -6.49
CA ILE A 65 0.33 -5.42 -6.33
C ILE A 65 0.30 -6.40 -7.51
N ALA A 66 -0.88 -6.70 -8.08
CA ALA A 66 -0.99 -7.50 -9.29
C ALA A 66 -0.35 -6.77 -10.50
N GLU A 67 -0.54 -5.46 -10.65
CA GLU A 67 0.14 -4.69 -11.71
C GLU A 67 1.67 -4.70 -11.53
N LYS A 68 2.17 -4.64 -10.29
CA LYS A 68 3.61 -4.79 -10.01
C LYS A 68 4.13 -6.19 -10.39
N VAL A 69 3.35 -7.25 -10.14
CA VAL A 69 3.70 -8.60 -10.59
C VAL A 69 3.76 -8.67 -12.11
N LYS A 70 2.77 -8.13 -12.82
CA LYS A 70 2.75 -8.07 -14.28
C LYS A 70 3.97 -7.32 -14.83
N TYR A 71 4.33 -6.19 -14.22
CA TYR A 71 5.53 -5.44 -14.57
C TYR A 71 6.79 -6.29 -14.41
N ILE A 72 6.91 -7.02 -13.30
CA ILE A 72 8.08 -7.87 -13.03
C ILE A 72 8.17 -9.04 -14.02
N LYS A 73 7.05 -9.70 -14.33
CA LYS A 73 6.97 -10.73 -15.38
C LYS A 73 7.37 -10.18 -16.75
N LYS A 74 6.81 -9.02 -17.15
CA LYS A 74 7.08 -8.38 -18.45
C LYS A 74 8.55 -8.04 -18.65
N ASN A 75 9.26 -7.66 -17.58
CA ASN A 75 10.66 -7.26 -17.64
C ASN A 75 11.65 -8.42 -17.36
N GLY A 76 11.16 -9.64 -17.13
CA GLY A 76 12.02 -10.80 -16.88
C GLY A 76 12.80 -10.74 -15.56
N TYR A 77 12.29 -10.03 -14.56
CA TYR A 77 12.90 -10.01 -13.23
C TYR A 77 12.60 -11.31 -12.48
N ALA A 78 13.53 -11.71 -11.59
CA ALA A 78 13.45 -12.99 -10.90
C ALA A 78 12.32 -13.09 -9.85
N GLY A 79 11.82 -11.96 -9.36
CA GLY A 79 10.76 -11.96 -8.36
C GLY A 79 10.53 -10.61 -7.70
N LEU A 80 9.76 -10.65 -6.62
CA LEU A 80 9.43 -9.51 -5.78
C LEU A 80 9.47 -9.93 -4.31
N GLU A 81 9.63 -8.95 -3.44
CA GLU A 81 9.59 -9.14 -2.00
C GLU A 81 8.49 -8.24 -1.40
N LEU A 82 7.71 -8.80 -0.47
CA LEU A 82 6.79 -8.04 0.37
C LEU A 82 7.49 -7.75 1.70
N LEU A 83 7.84 -6.49 1.92
CA LEU A 83 8.54 -6.01 3.12
C LEU A 83 7.58 -5.19 3.99
N ASP A 84 7.11 -5.69 5.14
CA ASP A 84 7.19 -7.08 5.63
C ASP A 84 5.78 -7.73 5.70
N MET A 85 5.69 -8.98 6.16
CA MET A 85 4.39 -9.66 6.31
C MET A 85 3.43 -8.96 7.28
N THR A 86 3.94 -8.15 8.22
CA THR A 86 3.13 -7.39 9.17
C THR A 86 2.47 -6.18 8.52
N ALA A 87 2.99 -5.71 7.38
CA ALA A 87 2.39 -4.65 6.58
C ALA A 87 1.16 -5.11 5.76
N ASP A 88 0.94 -6.42 5.60
CA ASP A 88 -0.28 -6.98 5.01
C ASP A 88 -1.41 -7.04 6.06
N ASP A 89 -2.65 -7.28 5.64
CA ASP A 89 -3.77 -7.51 6.56
C ASP A 89 -3.73 -8.95 7.11
N PHE A 90 -2.81 -9.19 8.05
CA PHE A 90 -2.65 -10.47 8.73
C PHE A 90 -3.83 -10.81 9.67
N THR A 91 -4.62 -9.80 10.05
CA THR A 91 -5.80 -9.94 10.90
C THR A 91 -7.10 -10.23 10.15
N GLY A 92 -7.22 -9.81 8.89
CA GLY A 92 -8.43 -9.94 8.08
C GLY A 92 -9.43 -8.80 8.22
N ASN A 93 -8.99 -7.61 8.66
CA ASN A 93 -9.83 -6.43 8.89
C ASN A 93 -10.43 -5.85 7.59
N CYS A 94 -9.78 -6.09 6.45
CA CYS A 94 -10.28 -5.69 5.14
C CYS A 94 -11.50 -6.49 4.67
N GLY A 95 -11.88 -7.57 5.35
CA GLY A 95 -12.99 -8.44 4.93
C GLY A 95 -12.68 -9.36 3.75
N LYS A 96 -11.39 -9.51 3.41
CA LYS A 96 -10.88 -10.31 2.28
C LYS A 96 -10.12 -11.57 2.73
N GLY A 97 -10.28 -11.93 4.02
CA GLY A 97 -9.45 -12.92 4.70
C GLY A 97 -8.04 -12.40 4.98
N LYS A 98 -7.21 -13.25 5.62
CA LYS A 98 -5.83 -12.90 5.98
C LYS A 98 -4.91 -12.84 4.76
N PHE A 99 -3.92 -11.96 4.82
CA PHE A 99 -2.87 -11.79 3.81
C PHE A 99 -3.36 -11.56 2.36
N PRO A 100 -4.29 -10.62 2.13
CA PRO A 100 -4.83 -10.35 0.81
C PRO A 100 -3.76 -9.92 -0.21
N LEU A 101 -2.73 -9.16 0.19
CA LEU A 101 -1.68 -8.73 -0.75
C LEU A 101 -0.81 -9.90 -1.18
N MET A 102 -0.40 -10.76 -0.24
CA MET A 102 0.35 -11.98 -0.57
C MET A 102 -0.46 -12.91 -1.47
N LYS A 103 -1.77 -13.08 -1.19
CA LYS A 103 -2.66 -13.89 -2.03
C LYS A 103 -2.77 -13.34 -3.46
N ALA A 104 -2.84 -12.03 -3.61
CA ALA A 104 -2.87 -11.38 -4.92
C ALA A 104 -1.56 -11.62 -5.69
N VAL A 105 -0.41 -11.56 -5.01
CA VAL A 105 0.90 -11.92 -5.60
C VAL A 105 0.90 -13.37 -6.09
N LEU A 106 0.52 -14.32 -5.24
CA LEU A 106 0.49 -15.75 -5.60
C LEU A 106 -0.45 -16.03 -6.78
N ALA A 107 -1.63 -15.39 -6.78
CA ALA A 107 -2.59 -15.54 -7.86
C ALA A 107 -2.09 -14.99 -9.19
N GLU A 108 -1.34 -13.88 -9.20
CA GLU A 108 -0.81 -13.28 -10.43
C GLU A 108 0.46 -14.00 -10.92
N CYS A 109 1.33 -14.45 -10.01
CA CYS A 109 2.51 -15.25 -10.34
C CYS A 109 2.14 -16.62 -10.94
N GLY A 110 1.01 -17.21 -10.51
CA GLY A 110 0.52 -18.49 -11.02
C GLY A 110 -0.09 -18.44 -12.42
N LYS A 111 -0.25 -17.24 -13.01
CA LYS A 111 -0.75 -17.10 -14.38
C LYS A 111 0.37 -17.40 -15.39
N PRO A 112 0.04 -17.98 -16.56
CA PRO A 112 1.02 -18.19 -17.63
C PRO A 112 1.63 -16.88 -18.14
#